data_AF-A0A835YRR5-F1
#
_entry.id   AF-A0A835YRR5-F1
#
_cell.length_a   1.000
_cell.length_b   1.000
_cell.length_c   1.000
_cell.angle_alpha   90.00
_cell.angle_beta   90.00
_cell.angle_gamma   90.00
#
_symmetry.space_group_name_H-M   'P 1'
#
loop_
_entity.id
_entity.type
_entity.pdbx_description
1 polymer ?
#
loop_
_entity_poly.entity_id
_entity_poly.type
_entity_poly.pdbx_seq_one_letter_code
_entity_poly.pdbx_strand_id
1 'polypeptide(L)'
;MKRLFGEATATGTCTNCADQTPLAEHCLLCAPCLQQYRREVFIKPLLQQMQHRHKKWKDAGDPRGNELCDITLDSMRVETCALTGMPMVTAPYSHWQMSPERKDPTRGYTTDNVCYVILELNHANQMTPAKVDFAFTSFSGHPPYDTSELDCTAPRRGQCGAVTMPVLQRDNPPKVRCNVCTKRAGVDVWKPFTDFAAATVTMGSCKSCKAVRNMAVSGPWRGAFSNILNDARLSARRHTRKVGDLTLDQLIAKLHGQRGLCFYSDMRMYSRKGHWRVSLERLNSAVGYTDANTVLVCQEFNVRDRSGSPNAPPTAGGGWSRPKVETVRTFMKNARMQEPRCQWNCLNKL
;
A
#
# COMPACT_ATOMS: atom_id res chain seq x y z
N MET A 1 20.45 -21.95 -6.41
CA MET A 1 20.21 -20.90 -7.43
C MET A 1 20.57 -21.30 -8.87
N LYS A 2 21.57 -22.17 -9.14
CA LYS A 2 21.89 -22.65 -10.52
C LYS A 2 20.82 -23.51 -11.23
N ARG A 3 19.61 -23.68 -10.68
CA ARG A 3 18.56 -24.59 -11.22
C ARG A 3 17.30 -23.88 -11.73
N LEU A 4 17.27 -22.54 -11.76
CA LEU A 4 16.21 -21.77 -12.42
C LEU A 4 16.64 -21.20 -13.79
N PHE A 5 17.88 -21.49 -14.18
CA PHE A 5 18.40 -21.22 -15.51
C PHE A 5 19.12 -22.51 -15.94
N GLY A 6 18.38 -23.41 -16.56
CA GLY A 6 18.94 -24.60 -17.19
C GLY A 6 20.05 -24.19 -18.16
N GLU A 7 21.09 -25.01 -18.22
CA GLU A 7 22.12 -24.88 -19.25
C GLU A 7 21.43 -24.86 -20.62
N ALA A 8 21.81 -23.93 -21.50
CA ALA A 8 21.16 -23.77 -22.80
C ALA A 8 21.32 -25.07 -23.61
N THR A 9 20.26 -25.88 -23.70
CA THR A 9 20.34 -27.25 -24.24
C THR A 9 20.05 -27.33 -25.74
N ALA A 10 19.58 -26.27 -26.39
CA ALA A 10 19.28 -26.26 -27.82
C ALA A 10 19.86 -25.02 -28.53
N THR A 11 20.71 -25.28 -29.53
CA THR A 11 21.05 -24.29 -30.55
C THR A 11 19.85 -24.08 -31.46
N GLY A 12 19.46 -22.83 -31.69
CA GLY A 12 18.38 -22.48 -32.59
C GLY A 12 18.60 -21.13 -33.24
N THR A 13 17.77 -20.77 -34.21
CA THR A 13 17.82 -19.47 -34.87
C THR A 13 17.10 -18.45 -34.00
N CYS A 14 17.81 -17.41 -33.54
CA CYS A 14 17.21 -16.30 -32.81
C CYS A 14 16.21 -15.56 -33.70
N THR A 15 14.97 -15.39 -33.28
CA THR A 15 13.94 -14.72 -34.10
C THR A 15 14.16 -13.22 -34.27
N ASN A 16 15.07 -12.60 -33.51
CA ASN A 16 15.35 -11.17 -33.59
C ASN A 16 16.61 -10.82 -34.39
N CYS A 17 17.74 -11.54 -34.20
CA CYS A 17 18.97 -11.30 -34.96
C CYS A 17 19.22 -12.31 -36.09
N ALA A 18 18.41 -13.37 -36.18
CA ALA A 18 18.58 -14.49 -37.12
C ALA A 18 19.88 -15.32 -36.94
N ASP A 19 20.69 -15.05 -35.92
CA ASP A 19 21.89 -15.82 -35.65
C ASP A 19 21.55 -17.22 -35.10
N GLN A 20 22.30 -18.23 -35.55
CA GLN A 20 22.31 -19.56 -34.93
C GLN A 20 23.12 -19.50 -33.64
N THR A 21 22.43 -19.45 -32.50
CA THR A 21 23.05 -19.33 -31.18
C THR A 21 22.27 -20.15 -30.15
N PRO A 22 22.85 -20.44 -28.97
CA PRO A 22 22.07 -20.96 -27.86
C PRO A 22 20.95 -19.99 -27.51
N LEU A 23 19.71 -20.46 -27.61
CA LEU A 23 18.55 -19.66 -27.23
C LEU A 23 18.42 -19.62 -25.72
N ALA A 24 17.88 -18.52 -25.19
CA ALA A 24 17.53 -18.47 -23.78
C ALA A 24 16.43 -19.51 -23.48
N GLU A 25 16.49 -20.14 -22.31
CA GLU A 25 15.58 -21.23 -21.93
C GLU A 25 14.11 -20.79 -22.09
N HIS A 26 13.34 -21.59 -22.83
CA HIS A 26 11.93 -21.31 -23.20
C HIS A 26 11.70 -19.99 -23.97
N CYS A 27 12.74 -19.45 -24.63
CA CYS A 27 12.65 -18.24 -25.42
C CYS A 27 13.15 -18.47 -26.86
N LEU A 28 12.57 -17.73 -27.81
CA LEU A 28 13.03 -17.74 -29.21
C LEU A 28 14.14 -16.70 -29.47
N LEU A 29 14.64 -16.05 -28.41
CA LEU A 29 15.67 -15.03 -28.49
C LEU A 29 16.99 -15.55 -27.92
N CYS A 30 18.11 -15.18 -28.55
CA CYS A 30 19.43 -15.31 -27.94
C CYS A 30 19.57 -14.38 -26.73
N ALA A 31 20.53 -14.66 -25.85
CA ALA A 31 20.71 -13.89 -24.61
C ALA A 31 20.90 -12.37 -24.84
N PRO A 32 21.73 -11.91 -25.80
CA PRO A 32 21.85 -10.48 -26.10
C PRO A 32 20.54 -9.83 -26.56
N CYS A 33 19.80 -10.47 -27.48
CA CYS A 33 18.52 -9.94 -27.95
C CYS A 33 17.46 -9.95 -26.85
N LEU A 34 17.41 -10.98 -26.00
CA LEU A 34 16.53 -11.00 -24.84
C LEU A 34 16.86 -9.87 -23.86
N GLN A 35 18.15 -9.60 -23.63
CA GLN A 35 18.58 -8.49 -22.77
C GLN A 35 18.18 -7.13 -23.37
N GLN A 36 18.38 -6.93 -24.67
CA GLN A 36 17.95 -5.72 -25.37
C GLN A 36 16.42 -5.55 -25.34
N TYR A 37 15.67 -6.63 -25.60
CA TYR A 37 14.21 -6.63 -25.50
C TYR A 37 13.76 -6.25 -24.09
N ARG A 38 14.37 -6.82 -23.04
CA ARG A 38 14.06 -6.47 -21.65
C ARG A 38 14.32 -4.99 -21.36
N ARG A 39 15.43 -4.44 -21.87
CA ARG A 39 15.78 -3.01 -21.73
C ARG A 39 14.71 -2.11 -22.34
N GLU A 40 14.37 -2.33 -23.61
CA GLU A 40 13.46 -1.46 -24.35
C GLU A 40 12.00 -1.61 -23.91
N VAL A 41 11.53 -2.84 -23.70
CA VAL A 41 10.11 -3.12 -23.46
C VAL A 41 9.72 -2.99 -21.99
N PHE A 42 10.64 -3.22 -21.06
CA PHE A 42 10.30 -3.23 -19.63
C PHE A 42 11.00 -2.13 -18.85
N ILE A 43 12.32 -2.02 -18.98
CA ILE A 43 13.08 -1.11 -18.13
C ILE A 43 12.83 0.35 -18.53
N LYS A 44 12.85 0.65 -19.82
CA LYS A 44 12.63 2.01 -20.33
C LYS A 44 11.27 2.59 -19.89
N PRO A 45 10.13 1.88 -19.97
CA PRO A 45 8.87 2.36 -19.40
C PRO A 45 8.91 2.61 -17.88
N LEU A 46 9.63 1.79 -17.11
CA LEU A 46 9.80 2.02 -15.66
C LEU A 46 10.57 3.30 -15.38
N LEU A 47 11.67 3.54 -16.12
CA LEU A 47 12.44 4.78 -16.04
C LEU A 47 11.59 6.00 -16.40
N GLN A 48 10.82 5.92 -17.48
CA GLN A 48 9.88 6.97 -17.87
C GLN A 48 8.83 7.23 -16.78
N GLN A 49 8.33 6.20 -16.12
CA GLN A 49 7.40 6.36 -14.99
C GLN A 49 8.05 7.08 -13.81
N MET A 50 9.31 6.76 -13.49
CA MET A 50 10.07 7.43 -12.42
C MET A 50 10.34 8.90 -12.77
N GLN A 51 10.78 9.18 -13.99
CA GLN A 51 10.96 10.53 -14.53
C GLN A 51 9.67 11.34 -14.47
N HIS A 52 8.54 10.75 -14.86
CA HIS A 52 7.23 11.40 -14.80
C HIS A 52 6.82 11.74 -13.36
N ARG A 53 7.00 10.81 -12.40
CA ARG A 53 6.72 11.08 -10.97
C ARG A 53 7.62 12.16 -10.41
N HIS A 54 8.90 12.12 -10.74
CA HIS A 54 9.86 13.14 -10.32
C HIS A 54 9.48 14.52 -10.85
N LYS A 55 9.14 14.64 -12.15
CA LYS A 55 8.63 15.89 -12.72
C LYS A 55 7.42 16.41 -11.95
N LYS A 56 6.45 15.55 -11.65
CA LYS A 56 5.27 15.92 -10.86
C LYS A 56 5.61 16.44 -9.46
N TRP A 57 6.62 15.87 -8.80
CA TRP A 57 7.10 16.36 -7.50
C TRP A 57 7.79 17.72 -7.64
N LYS A 58 8.61 17.88 -8.66
CA LYS A 58 9.28 19.16 -8.97
C LYS A 58 8.26 20.27 -9.21
N ASP A 59 7.26 20.01 -10.05
CA ASP A 59 6.18 20.95 -10.37
C ASP A 59 5.34 21.33 -9.12
N ALA A 60 5.27 20.43 -8.13
CA ALA A 60 4.58 20.66 -6.86
C ALA A 60 5.46 21.34 -5.78
N GLY A 61 6.73 21.67 -6.07
CA GLY A 61 7.68 22.19 -5.09
C GLY A 61 8.07 21.19 -4.01
N ASP A 62 7.90 19.89 -4.26
CA ASP A 62 8.24 18.83 -3.32
C ASP A 62 9.76 18.56 -3.38
N PRO A 63 10.48 18.50 -2.23
CA PRO A 63 11.94 18.31 -2.20
C PRO A 63 12.44 17.09 -3.00
N ARG A 64 11.63 16.04 -3.12
CA ARG A 64 11.94 14.83 -3.91
C ARG A 64 12.10 15.11 -5.39
N GLY A 65 11.51 16.21 -5.87
CA GLY A 65 11.62 16.72 -7.23
C GLY A 65 12.97 17.35 -7.56
N ASN A 66 13.89 17.43 -6.60
CA ASN A 66 15.27 17.91 -6.83
C ASN A 66 16.28 16.77 -6.97
N GLU A 67 15.88 15.53 -6.69
CA GLU A 67 16.75 14.35 -6.64
C GLU A 67 16.35 13.30 -7.69
N LEU A 68 16.64 13.57 -8.97
CA LEU A 68 16.65 12.52 -10.00
C LEU A 68 18.07 12.36 -10.49
N CYS A 69 18.66 11.19 -10.20
CA CYS A 69 19.90 10.81 -10.86
C CYS A 69 19.58 10.11 -12.19
N ASP A 70 20.56 10.10 -13.08
CA ASP A 70 20.61 9.22 -14.25
C ASP A 70 20.65 7.76 -13.79
N ILE A 71 19.48 7.22 -13.44
CA ILE A 71 19.33 5.79 -13.21
C ILE A 71 19.48 5.11 -14.56
N THR A 72 20.68 4.60 -14.82
CA THR A 72 21.01 3.93 -16.07
C THR A 72 20.49 2.50 -16.07
N LEU A 73 20.23 1.97 -17.26
CA LEU A 73 19.85 0.57 -17.48
C LEU A 73 20.86 -0.42 -16.89
N ASP A 74 22.15 -0.06 -16.90
CA ASP A 74 23.25 -0.93 -16.44
C ASP A 74 23.30 -1.08 -14.91
N SER A 75 22.74 -0.13 -14.17
CA SER A 75 22.59 -0.22 -12.71
C SER A 75 21.54 -1.26 -12.27
N MET A 76 20.72 -1.77 -13.19
CA MET A 76 19.55 -2.62 -12.91
C MET A 76 19.82 -4.14 -12.98
N ARG A 77 20.90 -4.63 -12.39
CA ARG A 77 21.20 -6.08 -12.32
C ARG A 77 20.45 -6.79 -11.20
N VAL A 78 19.13 -6.61 -11.10
CA VAL A 78 18.37 -7.12 -9.96
C VAL A 78 17.28 -8.08 -10.42
N GLU A 79 17.62 -9.36 -10.44
CA GLU A 79 16.68 -10.45 -10.73
C GLU A 79 15.82 -10.81 -9.52
N THR A 80 16.20 -10.35 -8.32
CA THR A 80 15.57 -10.72 -7.04
C THR A 80 15.01 -9.53 -6.28
N CYS A 81 13.88 -9.70 -5.61
CA CYS A 81 13.26 -8.66 -4.82
C CYS A 81 14.15 -8.30 -3.63
N ALA A 82 14.46 -7.00 -3.48
CA ALA A 82 15.28 -6.50 -2.37
C ALA A 82 14.67 -6.74 -0.97
N LEU A 83 13.37 -7.04 -0.88
CA LEU A 83 12.67 -7.29 0.39
C LEU A 83 12.51 -8.78 0.73
N THR A 84 12.29 -9.63 -0.27
CA THR A 84 11.98 -11.07 -0.05
C THR A 84 13.03 -12.01 -0.59
N GLY A 85 13.93 -11.54 -1.47
CA GLY A 85 14.85 -12.36 -2.25
C GLY A 85 14.19 -13.13 -3.41
N MET A 86 12.87 -13.02 -3.59
CA MET A 86 12.14 -13.76 -4.62
C MET A 86 12.53 -13.32 -6.03
N PRO A 87 12.59 -14.23 -7.01
CA PRO A 87 12.78 -13.83 -8.41
C PRO A 87 11.63 -12.92 -8.86
N MET A 88 11.98 -11.83 -9.54
CA MET A 88 11.04 -10.88 -10.11
C MET A 88 10.87 -11.12 -11.60
N VAL A 89 9.73 -10.72 -12.13
CA VAL A 89 9.40 -10.84 -13.55
C VAL A 89 9.39 -9.45 -14.18
N THR A 90 10.09 -9.24 -15.29
CA THR A 90 10.09 -7.94 -15.98
C THR A 90 8.84 -7.73 -16.85
N ALA A 91 8.16 -8.82 -17.22
CA ALA A 91 6.95 -8.77 -18.03
C ALA A 91 5.83 -7.96 -17.35
N PRO A 92 5.17 -7.04 -18.06
CA PRO A 92 4.08 -6.25 -17.51
C PRO A 92 2.89 -7.15 -17.22
N TYR A 93 2.11 -6.79 -16.20
CA TYR A 93 0.89 -7.52 -15.82
C TYR A 93 1.15 -8.98 -15.43
N SER A 94 2.38 -9.30 -15.05
CA SER A 94 2.76 -10.62 -14.53
C SER A 94 2.70 -10.65 -13.00
N HIS A 95 2.58 -11.84 -12.43
CA HIS A 95 2.84 -12.03 -11.01
C HIS A 95 4.29 -11.72 -10.71
N TRP A 96 4.54 -11.10 -9.55
CA TRP A 96 5.89 -10.77 -9.11
C TRP A 96 6.59 -9.78 -10.06
N GLN A 97 5.80 -8.94 -10.73
CA GLN A 97 6.31 -7.93 -11.65
C GLN A 97 7.34 -7.04 -10.94
N MET A 98 8.49 -6.79 -11.54
CA MET A 98 9.50 -5.89 -11.00
C MET A 98 8.97 -4.45 -10.91
N SER A 99 9.27 -3.78 -9.80
CA SER A 99 8.88 -2.40 -9.56
C SER A 99 9.97 -1.63 -8.81
N PRO A 100 10.26 -0.37 -9.20
CA PRO A 100 11.19 0.48 -8.47
C PRO A 100 10.54 0.99 -7.18
N GLU A 101 11.24 0.78 -6.07
CA GLU A 101 10.88 1.27 -4.74
C GLU A 101 12.00 2.17 -4.22
N ARG A 102 11.63 3.17 -3.41
CA ARG A 102 12.61 4.02 -2.75
C ARG A 102 12.99 3.39 -1.43
N LYS A 103 14.27 3.40 -1.05
CA LYS A 103 14.71 2.95 0.27
C LYS A 103 14.22 3.94 1.33
N ASP A 104 14.43 5.23 1.08
CA ASP A 104 13.90 6.35 1.84
C ASP A 104 12.77 7.05 1.05
N PRO A 105 11.52 7.03 1.54
CA PRO A 105 10.36 7.64 0.87
C PRO A 105 10.36 9.17 0.91
N THR A 106 11.23 9.80 1.70
CA THR A 106 11.39 11.26 1.76
C THR A 106 12.34 11.80 0.69
N ARG A 107 13.14 10.92 0.09
CA ARG A 107 14.08 11.22 -0.99
C ARG A 107 13.52 10.88 -2.36
N GLY A 108 14.18 11.39 -3.40
CA GLY A 108 13.81 11.15 -4.80
C GLY A 108 14.23 9.77 -5.30
N TYR A 109 14.25 9.61 -6.62
CA TYR A 109 14.72 8.40 -7.28
C TYR A 109 16.19 8.59 -7.67
N THR A 110 17.10 8.28 -6.75
CA THR A 110 18.55 8.31 -6.97
C THR A 110 19.12 6.89 -7.00
N THR A 111 20.31 6.71 -7.59
CA THR A 111 20.95 5.40 -7.71
C THR A 111 21.20 4.73 -6.36
N ASP A 112 21.50 5.51 -5.32
CA ASP A 112 21.68 5.02 -3.94
C ASP A 112 20.35 4.77 -3.21
N ASN A 113 19.29 5.49 -3.57
CA ASN A 113 17.99 5.44 -2.89
C ASN A 113 16.94 4.54 -3.57
N VAL A 114 17.27 3.89 -4.69
CA VAL A 114 16.35 2.98 -5.37
C VAL A 114 16.73 1.53 -5.13
N CYS A 115 15.71 0.69 -4.94
CA CYS A 115 15.81 -0.76 -5.02
C CYS A 115 14.66 -1.31 -5.86
N TYR A 116 14.77 -2.59 -6.25
CA TYR A 116 13.70 -3.27 -6.97
C TYR A 116 12.97 -4.24 -6.06
N VAL A 117 11.65 -4.19 -6.12
CA VAL A 117 10.76 -5.05 -5.35
C VAL A 117 9.72 -5.65 -6.28
N ILE A 118 9.11 -6.76 -5.85
CA ILE A 118 7.88 -7.24 -6.49
C ILE A 118 6.79 -6.17 -6.33
N LEU A 119 6.05 -5.91 -7.41
CA LEU A 119 5.07 -4.85 -7.52
C LEU A 119 3.99 -4.96 -6.44
N GLU A 120 3.63 -6.18 -6.04
CA GLU A 120 2.67 -6.45 -4.97
C GLU A 120 3.11 -5.89 -3.60
N LEU A 121 4.41 -5.66 -3.38
CA LEU A 121 4.94 -5.02 -2.17
C LEU A 121 5.15 -3.50 -2.32
N ASN A 122 5.09 -2.96 -3.54
CA ASN A 122 5.23 -1.52 -3.82
C ASN A 122 3.89 -0.81 -3.54
N HIS A 123 3.70 -0.40 -2.29
CA HIS A 123 2.49 0.26 -1.81
C HIS A 123 2.77 1.68 -1.30
N ALA A 124 1.76 2.55 -1.30
CA ALA A 124 1.89 3.94 -0.84
C ALA A 124 2.35 4.08 0.63
N ASN A 125 2.09 3.06 1.45
CA ASN A 125 2.53 2.99 2.85
C ASN A 125 3.88 2.26 3.04
N GLN A 126 4.56 1.92 1.92
CA GLN A 126 5.85 1.23 1.81
C GLN A 126 5.99 -0.06 2.64
N MET A 127 6.25 -1.18 1.97
CA MET A 127 6.66 -2.41 2.66
C MET A 127 8.14 -2.29 3.02
N THR A 128 8.46 -2.26 4.31
CA THR A 128 9.84 -2.31 4.79
C THR A 128 10.28 -3.76 4.98
N PRO A 129 11.60 -4.06 5.05
CA PRO A 129 12.08 -5.40 5.36
C PRO A 129 11.45 -5.97 6.64
N ALA A 130 11.32 -5.15 7.69
CA ALA A 130 10.68 -5.54 8.95
C ALA A 130 9.19 -5.88 8.80
N LYS A 131 8.44 -5.15 7.96
CA LYS A 131 7.02 -5.47 7.68
C LYS A 131 6.86 -6.76 6.90
N VAL A 132 7.69 -6.95 5.89
CA VAL A 132 7.71 -8.18 5.08
C VAL A 132 8.04 -9.37 5.98
N ASP A 133 9.08 -9.22 6.80
CA ASP A 133 9.44 -10.26 7.75
C ASP A 133 8.29 -10.59 8.71
N PHE A 134 7.72 -9.57 9.35
CA PHE A 134 6.58 -9.74 10.23
C PHE A 134 5.37 -10.41 9.54
N ALA A 135 5.08 -10.04 8.30
CA ALA A 135 3.94 -10.58 7.55
C ALA A 135 4.09 -12.03 7.11
N PHE A 136 5.31 -12.44 6.75
CA PHE A 136 5.55 -13.71 6.07
C PHE A 136 6.35 -14.72 6.88
N THR A 137 6.97 -14.34 8.00
CA THR A 137 7.79 -15.28 8.80
C THR A 137 7.30 -15.43 10.23
N SER A 138 6.75 -14.37 10.83
CA SER A 138 6.43 -14.34 12.26
C SER A 138 5.09 -14.99 12.63
N PHE A 139 4.42 -15.63 11.68
CA PHE A 139 3.07 -16.16 11.91
C PHE A 139 3.09 -17.60 12.43
N SER A 140 3.30 -17.74 13.73
CA SER A 140 2.99 -18.96 14.48
C SER A 140 2.06 -18.62 15.65
N GLY A 141 0.76 -18.58 15.37
CA GLY A 141 -0.28 -18.62 16.40
C GLY A 141 -0.41 -17.35 17.25
N HIS A 142 -0.74 -16.21 16.64
CA HIS A 142 -1.29 -15.13 17.46
C HIS A 142 -2.48 -15.65 18.27
N PRO A 143 -2.55 -15.34 19.57
CA PRO A 143 -3.67 -15.78 20.39
C PRO A 143 -4.98 -15.29 19.76
N PRO A 144 -6.08 -16.06 19.91
CA PRO A 144 -7.39 -15.62 19.46
C PRO A 144 -7.61 -14.17 19.92
N TYR A 145 -8.13 -13.34 19.01
CA TYR A 145 -8.50 -11.97 19.33
C TYR A 145 -9.39 -12.00 20.57
N ASP A 146 -9.03 -11.25 21.61
CA ASP A 146 -9.89 -11.09 22.77
C ASP A 146 -11.18 -10.42 22.29
N THR A 147 -12.25 -11.21 22.20
CA THR A 147 -13.52 -10.74 21.66
C THR A 147 -14.11 -9.60 22.48
N SER A 148 -13.65 -9.39 23.71
CA SER A 148 -14.01 -8.21 24.50
C SER A 148 -13.49 -6.90 23.88
N GLU A 149 -12.36 -6.92 23.17
CA GLU A 149 -11.86 -5.75 22.42
C GLU A 149 -12.67 -5.51 21.12
N LEU A 150 -13.46 -6.49 20.66
CA LEU A 150 -14.39 -6.33 19.55
C LEU A 150 -15.73 -5.75 19.99
N ASP A 151 -15.94 -5.49 21.28
CA ASP A 151 -17.22 -5.01 21.77
C ASP A 151 -17.54 -3.62 21.19
N CYS A 152 -18.35 -3.65 20.12
CA CYS A 152 -18.78 -2.51 19.34
C CYS A 152 -19.94 -1.75 20.02
N THR A 153 -20.33 -2.13 21.24
CA THR A 153 -21.50 -1.56 21.94
C THR A 153 -21.20 -0.30 22.74
N ALA A 154 -19.93 0.14 22.84
CA ALA A 154 -19.56 1.35 23.57
C ALA A 154 -20.46 2.56 23.18
N PRO A 155 -21.24 3.13 24.12
CA PRO A 155 -22.25 4.13 23.81
C PRO A 155 -21.63 5.41 23.23
N ARG A 156 -22.28 5.98 22.21
CA ARG A 156 -21.87 7.26 21.61
C ARG A 156 -22.04 8.38 22.65
N ARG A 157 -20.94 8.97 23.13
CA ARG A 157 -21.00 10.24 23.89
C ARG A 157 -21.63 11.33 23.01
N GLY A 158 -22.63 12.02 23.56
CA GLY A 158 -23.64 12.82 22.84
C GLY A 158 -23.13 13.87 21.84
N GLN A 159 -23.95 14.10 20.80
CA GLN A 159 -23.73 15.08 19.74
C GLN A 159 -23.64 16.52 20.28
N CYS A 160 -22.80 17.35 19.64
CA CYS A 160 -22.75 18.79 19.90
C CYS A 160 -23.42 19.51 18.71
N GLY A 161 -24.47 20.30 18.97
CA GLY A 161 -25.16 21.10 17.96
C GLY A 161 -24.25 22.19 17.39
N ALA A 162 -24.48 22.55 16.11
CA ALA A 162 -23.78 23.62 15.43
C ALA A 162 -24.39 24.98 15.81
N VAL A 163 -23.55 25.98 16.05
CA VAL A 163 -23.95 27.38 16.28
C VAL A 163 -23.17 28.26 15.32
N THR A 164 -23.87 29.09 14.56
CA THR A 164 -23.32 30.08 13.63
C THR A 164 -22.83 31.30 14.40
N MET A 165 -21.62 31.78 14.10
CA MET A 165 -21.01 32.94 14.77
C MET A 165 -20.81 34.09 13.76
N PRO A 166 -21.08 35.35 14.16
CA PRO A 166 -20.77 36.53 13.36
C PRO A 166 -19.26 36.83 13.33
N VAL A 167 -18.76 37.31 12.19
CA VAL A 167 -17.36 37.66 11.95
C VAL A 167 -17.14 39.13 12.31
N LEU A 168 -16.30 39.42 13.31
CA LEU A 168 -15.86 40.77 13.67
C LEU A 168 -14.42 41.04 13.14
N GLN A 169 -14.19 42.24 12.60
CA GLN A 169 -12.90 42.70 12.05
C GLN A 169 -11.97 43.34 13.11
N ARG A 170 -10.69 43.50 12.74
CA ARG A 170 -9.46 43.28 13.54
C ARG A 170 -8.66 44.54 13.88
N ASP A 171 -7.96 44.47 15.02
CA ASP A 171 -6.54 44.86 15.20
C ASP A 171 -5.75 43.91 16.14
N ASN A 172 -6.25 42.70 16.40
CA ASN A 172 -5.55 41.63 17.12
C ASN A 172 -5.78 40.31 16.37
N PRO A 173 -4.85 39.32 16.36
CA PRO A 173 -5.13 38.05 15.72
C PRO A 173 -6.42 37.48 16.33
N PRO A 174 -7.47 37.29 15.51
CA PRO A 174 -8.81 37.08 16.03
C PRO A 174 -8.81 35.80 16.86
N LYS A 175 -9.13 35.94 18.15
CA LYS A 175 -9.41 34.77 18.97
C LYS A 175 -10.76 34.21 18.51
N VAL A 176 -10.82 32.91 18.34
CA VAL A 176 -12.06 32.20 17.97
C VAL A 176 -12.50 31.38 19.17
N ARG A 177 -13.79 31.47 19.50
CA ARG A 177 -14.39 30.66 20.57
C ARG A 177 -14.41 29.19 20.16
N CYS A 178 -13.87 28.32 21.01
CA CYS A 178 -13.98 26.88 20.81
C CYS A 178 -15.17 26.31 21.56
N ASN A 179 -16.21 25.90 20.84
CA ASN A 179 -17.45 25.33 21.38
C ASN A 179 -17.20 24.07 22.22
N VAL A 180 -16.27 23.21 21.81
CA VAL A 180 -15.97 21.95 22.54
C VAL A 180 -15.22 22.22 23.84
N CYS A 181 -14.21 23.09 23.83
CA CYS A 181 -13.50 23.48 25.06
C CYS A 181 -14.45 24.22 26.01
N THR A 182 -15.25 25.15 25.48
CA THR A 182 -16.23 25.91 26.25
C THR A 182 -17.21 25.00 26.97
N LYS A 183 -17.82 24.04 26.25
CA LYS A 183 -18.73 23.06 26.84
C LYS A 183 -18.08 22.21 27.93
N ARG A 184 -16.79 21.88 27.80
CA ARG A 184 -16.06 21.09 28.80
C ARG A 184 -15.66 21.89 30.04
N ALA A 185 -15.31 23.16 29.87
CA ALA A 185 -14.88 24.04 30.95
C ALA A 185 -16.04 24.70 31.69
N GLY A 186 -17.24 24.75 31.09
CA GLY A 186 -18.37 25.50 31.64
C GLY A 186 -18.24 27.01 31.48
N VAL A 187 -17.18 27.49 30.83
CA VAL A 187 -16.87 28.91 30.59
C VAL A 187 -16.34 29.10 29.17
N ASP A 188 -16.48 30.31 28.63
CA ASP A 188 -16.04 30.63 27.27
C ASP A 188 -14.52 30.47 27.09
N VAL A 189 -14.13 29.55 26.22
CA VAL A 189 -12.72 29.31 25.89
C VAL A 189 -12.41 29.88 24.51
N TRP A 190 -11.68 30.99 24.50
CA TRP A 190 -11.19 31.68 23.31
C TRP A 190 -9.75 31.26 22.99
N LYS A 191 -9.51 30.80 21.76
CA LYS A 191 -8.18 30.33 21.33
C LYS A 191 -7.67 31.13 20.13
N PRO A 192 -6.34 31.23 19.93
CA PRO A 192 -5.78 31.86 18.73
C PRO A 192 -6.29 31.20 17.45
N PHE A 193 -6.45 31.97 16.38
CA PHE A 193 -6.89 31.43 15.08
C PHE A 193 -6.01 30.27 14.57
N THR A 194 -4.72 30.27 14.90
CA THR A 194 -3.75 29.21 14.57
C THR A 194 -4.12 27.85 15.18
N ASP A 195 -4.94 27.82 16.23
CA ASP A 195 -5.46 26.60 16.84
C ASP A 195 -6.65 26.01 16.08
N PHE A 196 -7.09 26.63 14.99
CA PHE A 196 -8.18 26.15 14.13
C PHE A 196 -7.63 25.85 12.74
N ALA A 197 -8.15 24.81 12.09
CA ALA A 197 -7.98 24.68 10.65
C ALA A 197 -9.00 25.60 9.96
N ALA A 198 -8.68 26.16 8.79
CA ALA A 198 -9.58 27.06 8.06
C ALA A 198 -11.01 26.48 7.93
N ALA A 199 -11.11 25.21 7.54
CA ALA A 199 -12.38 24.49 7.39
C ALA A 199 -13.14 24.23 8.72
N THR A 200 -12.53 24.48 9.88
CA THR A 200 -13.10 24.19 11.21
C THR A 200 -13.45 25.43 12.00
N VAL A 201 -13.03 26.61 11.53
CA VAL A 201 -13.37 27.90 12.14
C VAL A 201 -14.88 28.07 12.21
N THR A 202 -15.57 27.77 11.10
CA THR A 202 -17.05 27.81 11.01
C THR A 202 -17.73 26.82 11.94
N MET A 203 -17.07 25.70 12.27
CA MET A 203 -17.59 24.69 13.20
C MET A 203 -17.25 24.98 14.67
N GLY A 204 -16.47 26.04 14.96
CA GLY A 204 -16.07 26.41 16.31
C GLY A 204 -15.29 25.32 17.08
N SER A 205 -14.54 24.45 16.39
CA SER A 205 -13.78 23.38 17.05
C SER A 205 -12.28 23.54 16.78
N CYS A 206 -11.49 23.72 17.84
CA CYS A 206 -10.03 23.77 17.72
C CYS A 206 -9.43 22.42 17.27
N LYS A 207 -8.18 22.46 16.78
CA LYS A 207 -7.39 21.34 16.26
C LYS A 207 -7.28 20.22 17.30
N SER A 208 -7.03 20.53 18.57
CA SER A 208 -6.91 19.51 19.62
C SER A 208 -8.24 18.84 19.94
N CYS A 209 -9.35 19.58 20.05
CA CYS A 209 -10.68 18.99 20.19
C CYS A 209 -11.07 18.13 18.98
N LYS A 210 -10.72 18.56 17.76
CA LYS A 210 -10.91 17.77 16.55
C LYS A 210 -10.06 16.50 16.57
N ALA A 211 -8.81 16.56 17.03
CA ALA A 211 -7.95 15.39 17.18
C ALA A 211 -8.57 14.37 18.15
N VAL A 212 -9.03 14.82 19.32
CA VAL A 212 -9.72 13.96 20.30
C VAL A 212 -11.00 13.35 19.71
N ARG A 213 -11.82 14.15 19.01
CA ARG A 213 -13.02 13.64 18.33
C ARG A 213 -12.66 12.62 17.25
N ASN A 214 -11.65 12.90 16.44
CA ASN A 214 -11.18 12.00 15.40
C ASN A 214 -10.66 10.70 16.01
N MET A 215 -9.93 10.74 17.13
CA MET A 215 -9.51 9.54 17.85
C MET A 215 -10.70 8.77 18.40
N ALA A 216 -11.71 9.45 18.96
CA ALA A 216 -12.92 8.81 19.48
C ALA A 216 -13.79 8.18 18.38
N VAL A 217 -13.82 8.77 17.18
CA VAL A 217 -14.56 8.23 16.03
C VAL A 217 -13.76 7.16 15.30
N SER A 218 -12.47 7.36 15.03
CA SER A 218 -11.62 6.40 14.29
C SER A 218 -11.05 5.26 15.14
N GLY A 219 -11.13 5.38 16.47
CA GLY A 219 -10.66 4.35 17.40
C GLY A 219 -11.53 3.08 17.39
N PRO A 220 -12.86 3.19 17.57
CA PRO A 220 -13.75 2.04 17.54
C PRO A 220 -13.92 1.47 16.13
N TRP A 221 -14.06 0.15 16.03
CA TRP A 221 -14.33 -0.56 14.77
C TRP A 221 -15.50 0.02 13.98
N ARG A 222 -16.59 0.40 14.66
CA ARG A 222 -17.77 1.03 14.03
C ARG A 222 -17.41 2.28 13.23
N GLY A 223 -16.57 3.16 13.76
CA GLY A 223 -16.21 4.38 13.06
C GLY A 223 -15.16 4.17 11.98
N ALA A 224 -14.23 3.23 12.17
CA ALA A 224 -13.34 2.78 11.10
C ALA A 224 -14.14 2.22 9.91
N PHE A 225 -15.10 1.33 10.16
CA PHE A 225 -15.97 0.76 9.13
C PHE A 225 -16.92 1.77 8.50
N SER A 226 -17.44 2.73 9.27
CA SER A 226 -18.23 3.83 8.71
C SER A 226 -17.43 4.63 7.67
N ASN A 227 -16.15 4.91 7.96
CA ASN A 227 -15.28 5.59 7.01
C ASN A 227 -14.99 4.72 5.77
N ILE A 228 -14.69 3.43 5.97
CA ILE A 228 -14.44 2.47 4.89
C ILE A 228 -15.66 2.35 3.96
N LEU A 229 -16.88 2.27 4.50
CA LEU A 229 -18.10 2.24 3.70
C LEU A 229 -18.30 3.53 2.91
N ASN A 230 -18.02 4.68 3.52
CA ASN A 230 -18.10 5.95 2.82
C ASN A 230 -17.09 6.01 1.66
N ASP A 231 -15.85 5.60 1.89
CA ASP A 231 -14.81 5.53 0.85
C ASP A 231 -15.19 4.56 -0.28
N ALA A 232 -15.76 3.40 0.06
CA ALA A 232 -16.27 2.42 -0.89
C ALA A 232 -17.41 3.00 -1.76
N ARG A 233 -18.37 3.71 -1.15
CA ARG A 233 -19.47 4.38 -1.86
C ARG A 233 -18.95 5.48 -2.79
N LEU A 234 -18.02 6.31 -2.31
CA LEU A 234 -17.39 7.37 -3.13
C LEU A 234 -16.56 6.77 -4.28
N SER A 235 -15.90 5.64 -4.06
CA SER A 235 -15.19 4.90 -5.11
C SER A 235 -16.16 4.33 -6.15
N ALA A 236 -17.26 3.70 -5.72
CA ALA A 236 -18.26 3.15 -6.62
C ALA A 236 -18.88 4.23 -7.52
N ARG A 237 -19.23 5.39 -6.95
CA ARG A 237 -19.75 6.55 -7.71
C ARG A 237 -18.76 7.05 -8.76
N ARG A 238 -17.48 7.18 -8.40
CA ARG A 238 -16.42 7.65 -9.32
C ARG A 238 -16.16 6.71 -10.50
N HIS A 239 -16.45 5.43 -10.34
CA HIS A 239 -16.24 4.42 -11.39
C HIS A 239 -17.55 3.96 -12.05
N THR A 240 -18.65 4.68 -11.82
CA THR A 240 -19.98 4.36 -12.37
C THR A 240 -20.40 2.90 -12.09
N ARG A 241 -19.90 2.33 -10.99
CA ARG A 241 -20.25 0.97 -10.55
C ARG A 241 -21.50 1.03 -9.68
N LYS A 242 -22.29 -0.03 -9.68
CA LYS A 242 -23.40 -0.17 -8.73
C LYS A 242 -22.86 0.02 -7.30
N VAL A 243 -23.42 0.99 -6.59
CA VAL A 243 -23.19 1.15 -5.16
C VAL A 243 -23.78 -0.09 -4.52
N GLY A 244 -22.93 -0.97 -4.00
CA GLY A 244 -23.43 -2.21 -3.39
C GLY A 244 -24.04 -1.93 -2.01
N ASP A 245 -24.91 -2.84 -1.58
CA ASP A 245 -25.72 -2.73 -0.35
C ASP A 245 -24.94 -3.10 0.92
N LEU A 246 -23.62 -2.94 0.92
CA LEU A 246 -22.79 -3.29 2.06
C LEU A 246 -23.12 -2.40 3.26
N THR A 247 -23.54 -3.01 4.36
CA THR A 247 -23.94 -2.34 5.61
C THR A 247 -22.83 -2.38 6.66
N LEU A 248 -22.97 -1.54 7.69
CA LEU A 248 -22.03 -1.53 8.82
C LEU A 248 -22.04 -2.86 9.58
N ASP A 249 -23.22 -3.43 9.80
CA ASP A 249 -23.37 -4.67 10.55
C ASP A 249 -22.82 -5.87 9.78
N GLN A 250 -22.89 -5.87 8.44
CA GLN A 250 -22.20 -6.85 7.61
C GLN A 250 -20.68 -6.77 7.78
N LEU A 251 -20.08 -5.57 7.83
CA LEU A 251 -18.64 -5.44 8.08
C LEU A 251 -18.24 -5.91 9.48
N ILE A 252 -19.09 -5.67 10.49
CA ILE A 252 -18.87 -6.17 11.85
C ILE A 252 -18.96 -7.71 11.85
N ALA A 253 -19.98 -8.29 11.22
CA ALA A 253 -20.12 -9.73 11.08
C ALA A 253 -18.91 -10.36 10.37
N LYS A 254 -18.38 -9.71 9.32
CA LYS A 254 -17.12 -10.13 8.66
C LYS A 254 -15.93 -10.09 9.60
N LEU A 255 -15.78 -9.03 10.40
CA LEU A 255 -14.69 -8.92 11.37
C LEU A 255 -14.72 -10.08 12.36
N HIS A 256 -15.89 -10.40 12.90
CA HIS A 256 -16.07 -11.55 13.80
C HIS A 256 -15.81 -12.89 13.09
N GLY A 257 -16.38 -13.08 11.90
CA GLY A 257 -16.17 -14.29 11.10
C GLY A 257 -14.70 -14.52 10.71
N GLN A 258 -13.96 -13.42 10.49
CA GLN A 258 -12.52 -13.45 10.26
C GLN A 258 -11.68 -13.41 11.55
N ARG A 259 -12.32 -13.41 12.73
CA ARG A 259 -11.66 -13.36 14.05
C ARG A 259 -10.69 -12.18 14.21
N GLY A 260 -10.97 -11.05 13.56
CA GLY A 260 -10.09 -9.88 13.54
C GLY A 260 -8.82 -10.03 12.69
N LEU A 261 -8.72 -11.08 11.87
CA LEU A 261 -7.56 -11.39 11.05
C LEU A 261 -7.77 -11.02 9.58
N CYS A 262 -6.68 -10.65 8.91
CA CYS A 262 -6.64 -10.34 7.49
C CYS A 262 -6.99 -11.58 6.67
N PHE A 263 -7.89 -11.43 5.70
CA PHE A 263 -8.38 -12.55 4.91
C PHE A 263 -7.27 -13.30 4.14
N TYR A 264 -6.22 -12.61 3.68
CA TYR A 264 -5.13 -13.24 2.90
C TYR A 264 -3.97 -13.74 3.74
N SER A 265 -3.59 -13.00 4.77
CA SER A 265 -2.36 -13.25 5.53
C SER A 265 -2.61 -13.74 6.95
N ASP A 266 -3.87 -13.83 7.38
CA ASP A 266 -4.25 -14.14 8.76
C ASP A 266 -3.63 -13.17 9.80
N MET A 267 -3.02 -12.06 9.37
CA MET A 267 -2.43 -11.07 10.25
C MET A 267 -3.50 -10.29 11.01
N ARG A 268 -3.22 -9.96 12.27
CA ARG A 268 -4.13 -9.14 13.07
C ARG A 268 -4.32 -7.77 12.42
N MET A 269 -5.58 -7.38 12.24
CA MET A 269 -5.95 -6.07 11.73
C MET A 269 -6.23 -5.08 12.87
N TYR A 270 -6.05 -3.80 12.60
CA TYR A 270 -6.34 -2.72 13.54
C TYR A 270 -7.33 -1.70 12.97
N SER A 271 -8.25 -1.19 13.78
CA SER A 271 -9.17 -0.10 13.41
C SER A 271 -8.47 1.27 13.31
N ARG A 272 -7.40 1.44 14.10
CA ARG A 272 -6.67 2.70 14.24
C ARG A 272 -5.70 2.93 13.07
N LYS A 273 -5.26 4.18 12.91
CA LYS A 273 -4.17 4.52 11.99
C LYS A 273 -2.88 3.81 12.43
N GLY A 274 -2.13 3.29 11.46
CA GLY A 274 -0.89 2.59 11.70
C GLY A 274 -0.67 1.47 10.68
N HIS A 275 0.25 0.56 11.00
CA HIS A 275 0.48 -0.67 10.25
C HIS A 275 -0.67 -1.65 10.42
N TRP A 276 -0.94 -2.44 9.39
CA TRP A 276 -1.93 -3.51 9.41
C TRP A 276 -3.34 -2.99 9.69
N ARG A 277 -3.61 -1.74 9.32
CA ARG A 277 -4.94 -1.13 9.43
C ARG A 277 -5.93 -1.91 8.56
N VAL A 278 -7.12 -2.15 9.07
CA VAL A 278 -8.19 -2.81 8.31
C VAL A 278 -8.53 -2.02 7.05
N SER A 279 -8.79 -2.75 5.98
CA SER A 279 -9.25 -2.23 4.70
C SER A 279 -10.24 -3.20 4.08
N LEU A 280 -11.02 -2.71 3.12
CA LEU A 280 -12.03 -3.50 2.42
C LEU A 280 -11.53 -3.84 1.02
N GLU A 281 -11.37 -5.13 0.76
CA GLU A 281 -10.93 -5.65 -0.54
C GLU A 281 -12.11 -6.29 -1.28
N ARG A 282 -12.09 -6.23 -2.62
CA ARG A 282 -13.07 -6.90 -3.46
C ARG A 282 -12.48 -8.18 -4.02
N LEU A 283 -13.16 -9.31 -3.83
CA LEU A 283 -12.71 -10.60 -4.35
C LEU A 283 -12.70 -10.61 -5.88
N ASN A 284 -13.74 -10.02 -6.48
CA ASN A 284 -13.83 -9.75 -7.91
C ASN A 284 -13.90 -8.23 -8.13
N SER A 285 -12.91 -7.68 -8.83
CA SER A 285 -12.78 -6.25 -9.09
C SER A 285 -13.82 -5.71 -10.08
N ALA A 286 -14.46 -6.58 -10.87
CA ALA A 286 -15.56 -6.25 -11.78
C ALA A 286 -16.90 -6.09 -11.05
N VAL A 287 -17.05 -6.70 -9.87
CA VAL A 287 -18.26 -6.61 -9.05
C VAL A 287 -18.12 -5.47 -8.03
N GLY A 288 -19.25 -4.84 -7.67
CA GLY A 288 -19.30 -3.78 -6.66
C GLY A 288 -18.98 -4.29 -5.24
N TYR A 289 -19.07 -3.39 -4.27
CA TYR A 289 -18.89 -3.75 -2.86
C TYR A 289 -20.17 -4.39 -2.31
N THR A 290 -20.28 -5.71 -2.40
CA THR A 290 -21.38 -6.49 -1.81
C THR A 290 -20.85 -7.37 -0.68
N ASP A 291 -21.74 -7.87 0.17
CA ASP A 291 -21.34 -8.77 1.26
C ASP A 291 -20.61 -10.01 0.71
N ALA A 292 -21.15 -10.68 -0.32
CA ALA A 292 -20.51 -11.85 -0.92
C ALA A 292 -19.18 -11.55 -1.67
N ASN A 293 -18.98 -10.32 -2.16
CA ASN A 293 -17.80 -9.95 -2.96
C ASN A 293 -16.73 -9.19 -2.16
N THR A 294 -16.85 -9.06 -0.85
CA THR A 294 -15.92 -8.28 -0.05
C THR A 294 -15.38 -9.02 1.15
N VAL A 295 -14.12 -8.74 1.47
CA VAL A 295 -13.41 -9.29 2.62
C VAL A 295 -12.60 -8.19 3.31
N LEU A 296 -12.29 -8.39 4.59
CA LEU A 296 -11.44 -7.47 5.34
C LEU A 296 -9.97 -7.91 5.21
N VAL A 297 -9.10 -6.98 4.88
CA VAL A 297 -7.66 -7.22 4.72
C VAL A 297 -6.84 -6.17 5.47
N CYS A 298 -5.58 -6.44 5.76
CA CYS A 298 -4.66 -5.35 6.09
C CYS A 298 -4.48 -4.46 4.87
N GLN A 299 -4.43 -3.15 5.08
CA GLN A 299 -4.30 -2.14 4.03
C GLN A 299 -3.08 -2.40 3.12
N GLU A 300 -2.01 -2.96 3.66
CA GLU A 300 -0.80 -3.34 2.93
C GLU A 300 -1.08 -4.36 1.82
N PHE A 301 -2.13 -5.18 1.94
CA PHE A 301 -2.55 -6.14 0.93
C PHE A 301 -3.69 -5.62 0.02
N ASN A 302 -4.25 -4.44 0.29
CA ASN A 302 -5.26 -3.81 -0.57
C ASN A 302 -4.56 -3.04 -1.70
N VAL A 303 -3.98 -3.80 -2.62
CA VAL A 303 -3.28 -3.27 -3.79
C VAL A 303 -4.20 -3.37 -5.00
N ARG A 304 -4.25 -2.30 -5.79
CA ARG A 304 -5.08 -2.25 -6.99
C ARG A 304 -4.67 -3.37 -7.95
N ASP A 305 -5.63 -4.25 -8.23
CA ASP A 305 -5.49 -5.20 -9.32
C ASP A 305 -5.41 -4.46 -10.67
N ARG A 306 -4.34 -4.73 -11.43
CA ARG A 306 -4.11 -4.19 -12.76
C ARG A 306 -4.50 -5.16 -13.88
N SER A 307 -5.04 -6.33 -13.53
CA SER A 307 -5.56 -7.34 -14.47
C SER A 307 -6.69 -6.82 -15.36
N GLY A 308 -7.46 -5.84 -14.87
CA GLY A 308 -8.57 -5.23 -15.62
C GLY A 308 -8.15 -4.19 -16.65
N SER A 309 -6.86 -4.04 -16.94
CA SER A 309 -6.41 -3.25 -18.08
C SER A 309 -6.92 -3.90 -19.37
N PRO A 310 -7.42 -3.15 -20.38
CA PRO A 310 -7.86 -3.72 -21.65
C PRO A 310 -6.80 -4.62 -22.32
N ASN A 311 -5.53 -4.40 -21.97
CA ASN A 311 -4.38 -5.10 -22.53
C ASN A 311 -3.81 -6.18 -21.59
N ALA A 312 -4.41 -6.41 -20.43
CA ALA A 312 -3.90 -7.40 -19.48
C ALA A 312 -4.52 -8.77 -19.74
N PRO A 313 -3.72 -9.85 -19.71
CA PRO A 313 -4.26 -11.19 -19.88
C PRO A 313 -5.22 -11.55 -18.72
N PRO A 314 -6.21 -12.45 -18.93
CA PRO A 314 -7.19 -12.83 -17.91
C PRO A 314 -6.59 -13.36 -16.60
N THR A 315 -5.34 -13.84 -16.64
CA THR A 315 -4.59 -14.38 -15.50
C THR A 315 -3.76 -13.33 -14.75
N ALA A 316 -3.75 -12.07 -15.19
CA ALA A 316 -2.87 -11.01 -14.69
C ALA A 316 -3.28 -10.39 -13.33
N GLY A 317 -3.79 -11.20 -12.39
CA GLY A 317 -4.22 -10.73 -11.07
C GLY A 317 -3.06 -10.08 -10.32
N GLY A 318 -2.97 -8.75 -10.33
CA GLY A 318 -1.99 -7.97 -9.58
C GLY A 318 -2.35 -7.83 -8.10
N GLY A 319 -3.57 -8.22 -7.73
CA GLY A 319 -4.01 -8.27 -6.34
C GLY A 319 -3.31 -9.36 -5.52
N TRP A 320 -3.44 -9.25 -4.20
CA TRP A 320 -3.03 -10.28 -3.26
C TRP A 320 -4.07 -11.41 -3.17
N SER A 321 -3.61 -12.62 -2.89
CA SER A 321 -4.44 -13.80 -2.65
C SER A 321 -3.76 -14.68 -1.60
N ARG A 322 -4.52 -15.61 -0.98
CA ARG A 322 -3.95 -16.60 -0.05
C ARG A 322 -2.80 -17.41 -0.68
N PRO A 323 -2.93 -17.96 -1.92
CA PRO A 323 -1.83 -18.65 -2.58
C PRO A 323 -0.57 -17.79 -2.79
N LYS A 324 -0.72 -16.49 -3.09
CA LYS A 324 0.43 -15.59 -3.22
C LYS A 324 1.12 -15.37 -1.89
N VAL A 325 0.37 -15.11 -0.82
CA VAL A 325 0.94 -14.98 0.52
C VAL A 325 1.71 -16.25 0.90
N GLU A 326 1.14 -17.43 0.66
CA GLU A 326 1.80 -18.70 0.99
C GLU A 326 3.05 -18.96 0.14
N THR A 327 3.04 -18.55 -1.14
CA THR A 327 4.23 -18.58 -1.99
C THR A 327 5.38 -17.77 -1.37
N VAL A 328 5.09 -16.53 -0.93
CA VAL A 328 6.10 -15.66 -0.30
C VAL A 328 6.59 -16.29 1.01
N ARG A 329 5.67 -16.80 1.85
CA ARG A 329 6.01 -17.48 3.12
C ARG A 329 6.93 -18.65 2.91
N THR A 330 6.56 -19.54 2.00
CA THR A 330 7.33 -20.75 1.68
C THR A 330 8.72 -20.38 1.16
N PHE A 331 8.80 -19.40 0.25
CA PHE A 331 10.08 -18.91 -0.26
C PHE A 331 10.97 -18.37 0.86
N MET A 332 10.44 -17.48 1.71
CA MET A 332 11.21 -16.87 2.79
C MET A 332 11.64 -17.88 3.85
N LYS A 333 10.81 -18.87 4.17
CA LYS A 333 11.18 -20.00 5.07
C LYS A 333 12.34 -20.81 4.48
N ASN A 334 12.28 -21.13 3.19
CA ASN A 334 13.31 -21.92 2.52
C ASN A 334 14.63 -21.15 2.35
N ALA A 335 14.58 -19.86 1.99
CA ALA A 335 15.77 -19.02 1.86
C ALA A 335 16.57 -18.94 3.17
N ARG A 336 15.88 -18.83 4.31
CA ARG A 336 16.49 -18.82 5.65
C ARG A 336 17.19 -20.12 6.02
N MET A 337 16.75 -21.26 5.46
CA MET A 337 17.41 -22.54 5.69
C MET A 337 18.69 -22.70 4.86
N GLN A 338 18.84 -21.95 3.76
CA GLN A 338 19.93 -22.14 2.80
C GLN A 338 21.11 -21.17 3.00
N GLU A 339 20.95 -20.06 3.73
CA GLU A 339 22.07 -19.18 4.05
C GLU A 339 22.67 -19.52 5.43
N PRO A 340 23.93 -20.01 5.51
CA PRO A 340 24.67 -20.01 6.76
C PRO A 340 24.95 -18.55 7.12
N ARG A 341 24.09 -17.96 7.99
CA ARG A 341 24.16 -16.60 8.58
C ARG A 341 25.39 -15.78 8.17
N CYS A 342 25.44 -15.31 6.92
CA CYS A 342 26.47 -14.39 6.50
C CYS A 342 25.97 -13.01 6.88
N GLN A 343 26.55 -12.47 7.96
CA GLN A 343 26.10 -11.26 8.62
C GLN A 343 26.05 -10.09 7.63
N TRP A 344 24.88 -9.46 7.51
CA TRP A 344 24.66 -8.17 6.84
C TRP A 344 25.34 -6.99 7.54
N ASN A 345 26.51 -7.20 8.15
CA ASN A 345 27.26 -6.21 8.94
C ASN A 345 28.31 -5.42 8.15
N CYS A 346 28.47 -5.66 6.84
CA CYS A 346 29.55 -5.04 6.06
C CYS A 346 29.06 -3.95 5.10
N LEU A 347 28.40 -2.89 5.58
CA LEU A 347 28.23 -1.66 4.78
C LEU A 347 28.17 -0.33 5.56
N ASN A 348 28.44 -0.30 6.88
CA ASN A 348 28.51 0.95 7.66
C ASN A 348 29.90 1.22 8.28
N LYS A 349 30.98 0.80 7.62
CA LYS A 349 32.35 1.21 7.96
C LYS A 349 33.12 1.57 6.70
N LEU A 350 32.87 2.76 6.17
CA LEU A 350 33.84 3.60 5.48
C LEU A 350 33.53 5.06 5.79
#